data_AF-A0ABD0R4Z7-F1
#
_entry.id   AF-A0ABD0R4Z7-F1
#
_cell.length_a   1.000
_cell.length_b   1.000
_cell.length_c   1.000
_cell.angle_alpha   90.00
_cell.angle_beta   90.00
_cell.angle_gamma   90.00
#
_symmetry.space_group_name_H-M   'P 1'
#
loop_
_entity.id
_entity.type
_entity.pdbx_description
1 polymer ?
#
loop_
_entity_poly.entity_id
_entity_poly.type
_entity_poly.pdbx_seq_one_letter_code
_entity_poly.pdbx_strand_id
1 'polypeptide(L)'
;GYEDPIEAELIDERHPYIHGMYPAPLAQPERGSLASLDRMGGRRSPSIDSIRKDPRWRDPDLPEVIAMLGHPIDPVKSNAAAYLQHLCYENDKIKKDVRQLKGIPVLVGLLDHPKAEVHRKACGALRNISYGKDHDNKVAIKSCDGIPALIRLLRKTNDMEVRELITGMI
;
A
#
# COMPACT_ATOMS: atom_id res chain seq x y z
N GLY A 1 17.36 56.39 -8.74
CA GLY A 1 17.89 56.72 -10.07
C GLY A 1 19.25 56.06 -10.20
N TYR A 2 19.54 55.57 -11.42
CA TYR A 2 20.63 54.66 -11.84
C TYR A 2 20.25 53.18 -11.63
N GLU A 3 19.48 52.52 -12.50
CA GLU A 3 19.68 52.13 -13.93
C GLU A 3 20.74 51.04 -14.15
N ASP A 4 20.27 49.80 -14.26
CA ASP A 4 20.74 48.72 -15.18
C ASP A 4 20.46 49.15 -16.64
N PRO A 5 21.09 48.59 -17.71
CA PRO A 5 21.20 47.14 -17.98
C PRO A 5 22.42 46.72 -18.86
N ILE A 6 22.35 45.51 -19.48
CA ILE A 6 23.14 44.92 -20.61
C ILE A 6 24.04 43.75 -20.13
N GLU A 7 24.01 42.51 -20.65
CA GLU A 7 23.30 41.85 -21.76
C GLU A 7 23.37 40.31 -21.56
N ALA A 8 22.39 39.62 -22.13
CA ALA A 8 22.38 38.19 -22.35
C ALA A 8 23.26 37.83 -23.56
N GLU A 9 23.84 36.62 -23.60
CA GLU A 9 23.68 35.68 -24.73
C GLU A 9 24.53 34.38 -24.62
N LEU A 10 23.93 33.28 -25.13
CA LEU A 10 24.53 32.03 -25.67
C LEU A 10 25.12 31.06 -24.62
N ILE A 11 24.70 29.79 -24.54
CA ILE A 11 24.90 28.75 -25.56
C ILE A 11 23.72 27.76 -25.61
N ASP A 12 23.17 27.60 -26.80
CA ASP A 12 22.35 26.49 -27.30
C ASP A 12 23.29 25.38 -27.79
N GLU A 13 23.10 24.12 -27.39
CA GLU A 13 23.46 22.96 -28.25
C GLU A 13 22.56 21.74 -27.94
N ARG A 14 21.59 21.51 -28.82
CA ARG A 14 20.89 20.24 -29.01
C ARG A 14 21.67 19.29 -29.94
N HIS A 15 21.79 18.03 -29.50
CA HIS A 15 21.82 16.76 -30.30
C HIS A 15 23.05 16.48 -31.19
N PRO A 16 23.24 15.25 -31.74
CA PRO A 16 22.94 13.88 -31.29
C PRO A 16 24.18 12.94 -31.44
N TYR A 17 24.20 11.76 -30.82
CA TYR A 17 25.10 10.68 -31.24
C TYR A 17 24.31 9.41 -31.59
N ILE A 18 24.06 9.24 -32.89
CA ILE A 18 23.82 7.95 -33.54
C ILE A 18 24.80 7.89 -34.71
N HIS A 19 25.67 6.88 -34.80
CA HIS A 19 25.80 5.94 -35.94
C HIS A 19 27.10 5.12 -35.91
N GLY A 20 27.03 3.86 -36.36
CA GLY A 20 28.19 3.02 -36.71
C GLY A 20 28.28 1.74 -35.87
N MET A 21 27.46 0.71 -36.07
CA MET A 21 27.42 -0.19 -37.24
C MET A 21 28.71 -1.02 -37.42
N TYR A 22 28.87 -2.10 -36.64
CA TYR A 22 29.47 -3.35 -37.10
C TYR A 22 28.78 -4.55 -36.42
N PRO A 23 28.31 -5.56 -37.18
CA PRO A 23 27.54 -6.69 -36.68
C PRO A 23 28.44 -7.75 -36.02
N ALA A 24 28.02 -8.29 -34.88
CA ALA A 24 28.68 -9.43 -34.25
C ALA A 24 28.50 -10.70 -35.14
N PRO A 25 29.58 -11.46 -35.41
CA PRO A 25 29.57 -12.55 -36.37
C PRO A 25 28.81 -13.79 -35.89
N LEU A 26 28.17 -14.42 -36.89
CA LEU A 26 27.38 -15.65 -36.88
C LEU A 26 28.13 -16.83 -36.22
N ALA A 27 27.60 -17.35 -35.11
CA ALA A 27 27.96 -18.67 -34.61
C ALA A 27 27.33 -19.75 -35.50
N GLN A 28 28.18 -20.63 -36.03
CA GLN A 28 27.84 -21.74 -36.93
C GLN A 28 27.01 -22.83 -36.23
N PRO A 29 26.18 -23.60 -36.96
CA PRO A 29 25.44 -24.73 -36.40
C PRO A 29 26.32 -25.98 -36.36
N GLU A 30 26.79 -26.37 -35.18
CA GLU A 30 27.38 -27.70 -34.97
C GLU A 30 26.27 -28.77 -35.00
N ARG A 31 26.23 -29.53 -36.11
CA ARG A 31 25.50 -30.79 -36.18
C ARG A 31 26.28 -31.85 -35.38
N GLY A 32 25.68 -32.42 -34.35
CA GLY A 32 26.27 -33.56 -33.65
C GLY A 32 25.34 -34.30 -32.69
N SER A 33 24.79 -35.41 -33.20
CA SER A 33 24.38 -36.64 -32.48
C SER A 33 23.06 -36.67 -31.67
N LEU A 34 22.07 -37.36 -32.26
CA LEU A 34 20.94 -38.00 -31.59
C LEU A 34 21.36 -39.37 -31.03
N ALA A 35 21.41 -39.50 -29.71
CA ALA A 35 21.41 -40.73 -28.91
C ALA A 35 21.59 -40.28 -27.44
N SER A 36 20.90 -40.74 -26.40
CA SER A 36 20.02 -41.88 -26.16
C SER A 36 19.28 -41.63 -24.83
N LEU A 37 18.04 -42.13 -24.76
CA LEU A 37 17.37 -42.78 -23.62
C LEU A 37 17.46 -42.15 -22.21
N ASP A 38 16.29 -41.68 -21.77
CA ASP A 38 15.67 -41.93 -20.46
C ASP A 38 16.53 -42.56 -19.35
N ARG A 39 16.75 -41.80 -18.29
CA ARG A 39 16.89 -42.34 -16.92
C ARG A 39 16.68 -41.24 -15.87
N MET A 40 15.52 -41.33 -15.22
CA MET A 40 15.26 -41.07 -13.79
C MET A 40 16.11 -40.00 -13.07
N GLY A 41 15.49 -38.91 -12.62
CA GLY A 41 16.08 -38.06 -11.57
C GLY A 41 15.90 -36.55 -11.69
N GLY A 42 14.82 -36.06 -12.29
CA GLY A 42 14.51 -34.63 -12.30
C GLY A 42 13.96 -34.19 -10.94
N ARG A 43 14.83 -33.74 -10.04
CA ARG A 43 14.44 -32.74 -9.02
C ARG A 43 13.77 -31.60 -9.78
N ARG A 44 12.44 -31.53 -9.72
CA ARG A 44 11.68 -30.39 -10.23
C ARG A 44 12.05 -29.19 -9.39
N SER A 45 13.09 -28.47 -9.82
CA SER A 45 13.27 -27.07 -9.46
C SER A 45 11.92 -26.38 -9.68
N PRO A 46 11.36 -25.66 -8.70
CA PRO A 46 10.18 -24.85 -8.93
C PRO A 46 10.50 -23.90 -10.08
N SER A 47 9.72 -23.97 -11.16
CA SER A 47 9.95 -23.14 -12.35
C SER A 47 10.02 -21.68 -11.94
N ILE A 48 11.09 -21.01 -12.38
CA ILE A 48 11.37 -19.58 -12.22
C ILE A 48 10.22 -18.70 -12.78
N ASP A 49 9.31 -19.30 -13.56
CA ASP A 49 8.07 -18.71 -14.03
C ASP A 49 7.10 -18.32 -12.90
N SER A 50 7.24 -18.91 -11.71
CA SER A 50 6.43 -18.51 -10.54
C SER A 50 6.91 -17.22 -9.88
N ILE A 51 8.18 -16.82 -10.12
CA ILE A 51 8.84 -15.64 -9.55
C ILE A 51 8.55 -14.39 -10.41
N ARG A 52 8.04 -14.57 -11.64
CA ARG A 52 7.60 -13.50 -12.54
C ARG A 52 6.08 -13.40 -12.62
N LYS A 53 5.37 -13.54 -11.49
CA LYS A 53 4.07 -12.86 -11.43
C LYS A 53 4.41 -11.37 -11.45
N ASP A 54 4.21 -10.75 -12.61
CA ASP A 54 4.04 -9.30 -12.73
C ASP A 54 3.38 -8.77 -11.46
N PRO A 55 3.79 -7.61 -10.92
CA PRO A 55 2.99 -6.85 -9.97
C PRO A 55 1.70 -6.52 -10.72
N ARG A 56 0.75 -7.46 -10.71
CA ARG A 56 -0.57 -7.27 -11.27
C ARG A 56 -1.19 -6.26 -10.33
N TRP A 57 -1.14 -5.00 -10.76
CA TRP A 57 -1.83 -3.85 -10.20
C TRP A 57 -3.34 -4.13 -10.20
N ARG A 58 -3.75 -5.08 -9.37
CA ARG A 58 -5.12 -5.45 -9.13
C ARG A 58 -5.53 -4.78 -7.84
N ASP A 59 -6.66 -4.11 -7.86
CA ASP A 59 -7.30 -3.62 -6.65
C ASP A 59 -7.66 -4.82 -5.75
N PRO A 60 -7.16 -4.86 -4.51
CA PRO A 60 -7.51 -5.91 -3.57
C PRO A 60 -8.99 -5.80 -3.18
N ASP A 61 -9.66 -6.94 -3.06
CA ASP A 61 -11.05 -6.95 -2.57
C ASP A 61 -11.09 -6.56 -1.09
N LEU A 62 -12.24 -6.07 -0.62
CA LEU A 62 -12.40 -5.60 0.76
C LEU A 62 -11.97 -6.63 1.85
N PRO A 63 -12.28 -7.94 1.73
CA PRO A 63 -11.78 -8.93 2.67
C PRO A 63 -10.25 -9.07 2.67
N GLU A 64 -9.61 -8.94 1.51
CA GLU A 64 -8.15 -8.98 1.39
C GLU A 64 -7.51 -7.79 2.10
N VAL A 65 -8.10 -6.59 1.93
CA VAL A 65 -7.64 -5.38 2.65
C VAL A 65 -7.73 -5.55 4.15
N ILE A 66 -8.83 -6.12 4.66
CA ILE A 66 -9.01 -6.37 6.09
C ILE A 66 -7.97 -7.39 6.59
N ALA A 67 -7.67 -8.43 5.80
CA ALA A 67 -6.61 -9.39 6.14
C ALA A 67 -5.21 -8.72 6.17
N MET A 68 -4.94 -7.79 5.26
CA MET A 68 -3.67 -7.05 5.21
C MET A 68 -3.42 -6.17 6.45
N LEU A 69 -4.46 -5.75 7.18
CA LEU A 69 -4.31 -5.04 8.45
C LEU A 69 -3.57 -5.87 9.53
N GLY A 70 -3.66 -7.20 9.43
CA GLY A 70 -2.97 -8.15 10.32
C GLY A 70 -1.58 -8.57 9.82
N HIS A 71 -1.09 -8.00 8.72
CA HIS A 71 0.15 -8.43 8.08
C HIS A 71 1.39 -8.09 8.95
N PRO A 72 2.43 -8.96 9.03
CA PRO A 72 3.59 -8.70 9.87
C PRO A 72 4.35 -7.42 9.50
N ILE A 73 4.34 -7.05 8.21
CA ILE A 73 5.03 -5.86 7.69
C ILE A 73 4.21 -4.58 7.95
N ASP A 74 4.76 -3.67 8.75
CA ASP A 74 4.11 -2.41 9.14
C ASP A 74 3.65 -1.53 7.96
N PRO A 75 4.48 -1.30 6.92
CA PRO A 75 4.03 -0.63 5.70
C PRO A 75 2.77 -1.23 5.07
N VAL A 76 2.62 -2.56 5.11
CA VAL A 76 1.42 -3.22 4.56
C VAL A 76 0.20 -2.87 5.41
N LYS A 77 0.33 -2.90 6.75
CA LYS A 77 -0.75 -2.49 7.66
C LYS A 77 -1.17 -1.04 7.43
N SER A 78 -0.22 -0.11 7.38
CA SER A 78 -0.50 1.32 7.20
C SER A 78 -1.11 1.61 5.83
N ASN A 79 -0.62 0.97 4.77
CA ASN A 79 -1.18 1.13 3.42
C ASN A 79 -2.58 0.54 3.32
N ALA A 80 -2.84 -0.63 3.93
CA ALA A 80 -4.17 -1.21 3.99
C ALA A 80 -5.15 -0.31 4.76
N ALA A 81 -4.73 0.26 5.90
CA ALA A 81 -5.55 1.19 6.66
C ALA A 81 -5.82 2.50 5.89
N ALA A 82 -4.84 3.05 5.19
CA ALA A 82 -5.01 4.22 4.34
C ALA A 82 -5.95 3.97 3.15
N TYR A 83 -5.81 2.81 2.51
CA TYR A 83 -6.69 2.39 1.43
C TYR A 83 -8.13 2.22 1.95
N LEU A 84 -8.30 1.58 3.11
CA LEU A 84 -9.60 1.41 3.74
C LEU A 84 -10.23 2.75 4.15
N GLN A 85 -9.43 3.70 4.65
CA GLN A 85 -9.87 5.07 4.94
C GLN A 85 -10.45 5.74 3.70
N HIS A 86 -9.77 5.60 2.55
CA HIS A 86 -10.25 6.12 1.28
C HIS A 86 -11.55 5.44 0.83
N LEU A 87 -11.62 4.09 0.86
CA LEU A 87 -12.83 3.35 0.48
C LEU A 87 -14.05 3.69 1.36
N CYS A 88 -13.83 4.01 2.64
CA CYS A 88 -14.89 4.40 3.56
C CYS A 88 -15.34 5.86 3.41
N TYR A 89 -14.62 6.70 2.66
CA TYR A 89 -15.01 8.10 2.47
C TYR A 89 -16.33 8.17 1.69
N GLU A 90 -17.36 8.76 2.30
CA GLU A 90 -18.70 8.92 1.73
C GLU A 90 -19.40 7.64 1.21
N ASN A 91 -18.92 6.45 1.61
CA ASN A 91 -19.45 5.18 1.14
C ASN A 91 -20.02 4.32 2.28
N ASP A 92 -21.31 4.48 2.58
CA ASP A 92 -21.97 3.78 3.68
C ASP A 92 -22.04 2.26 3.48
N LYS A 93 -22.09 1.79 2.22
CA LYS A 93 -22.05 0.36 1.91
C LYS A 93 -20.72 -0.26 2.37
N ILE A 94 -19.60 0.35 2.00
CA ILE A 94 -18.28 -0.15 2.43
C ILE A 94 -18.14 -0.11 3.94
N LYS A 95 -18.58 0.96 4.61
CA LYS A 95 -18.51 1.04 6.09
C LYS A 95 -19.28 -0.12 6.74
N LYS A 96 -20.47 -0.45 6.23
CA LYS A 96 -21.27 -1.60 6.68
C LYS A 96 -20.55 -2.92 6.41
N ASP A 97 -20.00 -3.10 5.21
CA ASP A 97 -19.28 -4.32 4.83
C ASP A 97 -18.04 -4.52 5.72
N VAL A 98 -17.30 -3.45 6.06
CA VAL A 98 -16.18 -3.49 7.03
C VAL A 98 -16.63 -3.94 8.42
N ARG A 99 -17.79 -3.46 8.90
CA ARG A 99 -18.38 -3.94 10.17
C ARG A 99 -18.68 -5.44 10.10
N GLN A 100 -19.34 -5.88 9.02
CA GLN A 100 -19.75 -7.27 8.84
C GLN A 100 -18.54 -8.22 8.75
N LEU A 101 -17.48 -7.80 8.07
CA LEU A 101 -16.23 -8.53 7.92
C LEU A 101 -15.29 -8.43 9.15
N LYS A 102 -15.78 -7.89 10.27
CA LYS A 102 -15.02 -7.74 11.52
C LYS A 102 -13.74 -6.91 11.37
N GLY A 103 -13.71 -5.95 10.44
CA GLY A 103 -12.58 -5.04 10.27
C GLY A 103 -12.44 -4.00 11.40
N ILE A 104 -13.54 -3.61 12.05
CA ILE A 104 -13.54 -2.61 13.13
C ILE A 104 -12.66 -3.04 14.32
N PRO A 105 -12.83 -4.24 14.91
CA PRO A 105 -11.94 -4.71 15.98
C PRO A 105 -10.46 -4.73 15.60
N VAL A 106 -10.14 -5.10 14.35
CA VAL A 106 -8.75 -5.12 13.85
C VAL A 106 -8.16 -3.72 13.83
N LEU A 107 -8.91 -2.73 13.30
CA LEU A 107 -8.50 -1.32 13.29
C LEU A 107 -8.33 -0.75 14.71
N VAL A 108 -9.22 -1.12 15.64
CA VAL A 108 -9.09 -0.70 17.05
C VAL A 108 -7.82 -1.27 17.67
N GLY A 109 -7.47 -2.53 17.40
CA GLY A 109 -6.21 -3.12 17.85
C GLY A 109 -4.97 -2.38 17.32
N LEU A 110 -5.03 -1.86 16.09
CA LEU A 110 -3.94 -1.08 15.50
C LEU A 110 -3.73 0.29 16.16
N LEU A 111 -4.68 0.81 16.96
CA LEU A 111 -4.48 2.06 17.73
C LEU A 111 -3.37 1.90 18.78
N ASP A 112 -3.14 0.68 19.27
CA ASP A 112 -2.08 0.37 20.24
C ASP A 112 -0.73 0.08 19.57
N HIS A 113 -0.65 0.09 18.24
CA HIS A 113 0.58 -0.17 17.50
C HIS A 113 1.69 0.87 17.81
N PRO A 114 2.97 0.44 17.97
CA PRO A 114 4.08 1.34 18.34
C PRO A 114 4.46 2.32 17.22
N LYS A 115 4.23 1.95 15.96
CA LYS A 115 4.54 2.80 14.80
C LYS A 115 3.46 3.88 14.62
N ALA A 116 3.87 5.15 14.65
CA ALA A 116 2.97 6.29 14.49
C ALA A 116 2.12 6.25 13.22
N GLU A 117 2.73 5.91 12.10
CA GLU A 117 2.04 5.83 10.81
C GLU A 117 0.89 4.82 10.83
N VAL A 118 1.08 3.66 11.48
CA VAL A 118 0.06 2.60 11.54
C VAL A 118 -1.15 3.06 12.33
N HIS A 119 -0.95 3.58 13.55
CA HIS A 119 -2.07 4.01 14.38
C HIS A 119 -2.76 5.27 13.82
N ARG A 120 -2.03 6.14 13.11
CA ARG A 120 -2.59 7.36 12.48
C ARG A 120 -3.57 6.97 11.38
N LYS A 121 -3.14 6.09 10.47
CA LYS A 121 -3.98 5.60 9.37
C LYS A 121 -5.16 4.76 9.89
N ALA A 122 -4.95 3.93 10.90
CA ALA A 122 -6.04 3.19 11.53
C ALA A 122 -7.08 4.11 12.19
N CYS A 123 -6.63 5.16 12.90
CA CYS A 123 -7.51 6.17 13.48
C CYS A 123 -8.30 6.93 12.40
N GLY A 124 -7.64 7.32 11.30
CA GLY A 124 -8.28 7.95 10.16
C GLY A 124 -9.36 7.07 9.51
N ALA A 125 -9.11 5.78 9.35
CA ALA A 125 -10.09 4.82 8.86
C ALA A 125 -11.30 4.70 9.80
N LEU A 126 -11.06 4.57 11.10
CA LEU A 126 -12.12 4.50 12.12
C LEU A 126 -12.98 5.76 12.14
N ARG A 127 -12.39 6.95 11.96
CA ARG A 127 -13.15 8.20 11.84
C ARG A 127 -14.13 8.13 10.68
N ASN A 128 -13.67 7.73 9.50
CA ASN A 128 -14.53 7.64 8.31
C ASN A 128 -15.62 6.57 8.47
N ILE A 129 -15.30 5.43 9.11
CA ILE A 129 -16.28 4.37 9.42
C ILE A 129 -17.35 4.86 10.41
N SER A 130 -16.95 5.66 11.40
CA SER A 130 -17.86 6.21 12.41
C SER A 130 -18.78 7.31 11.87
N TYR A 131 -18.41 7.94 10.75
CA TYR A 131 -19.16 9.01 10.12
C TYR A 131 -20.26 8.44 9.21
N GLY A 132 -21.50 8.87 9.37
CA GLY A 132 -22.62 8.44 8.55
C GLY A 132 -23.90 8.22 9.36
N LYS A 133 -24.95 7.78 8.67
CA LYS A 133 -26.29 7.55 9.25
C LYS A 133 -26.40 6.23 10.02
N ASP A 134 -25.50 5.28 9.75
CA ASP A 134 -25.51 3.97 10.40
C ASP A 134 -24.84 4.03 11.79
N HIS A 135 -25.67 4.09 12.82
CA HIS A 135 -25.22 4.11 14.21
C HIS A 135 -24.56 2.80 14.66
N ASP A 136 -24.81 1.67 14.00
CA ASP A 136 -24.24 0.38 14.38
C ASP A 136 -22.71 0.38 14.28
N ASN A 137 -22.13 1.20 13.39
CA ASN A 137 -20.68 1.34 13.30
C ASN A 137 -20.10 1.98 14.57
N LYS A 138 -20.77 3.02 15.10
CA LYS A 138 -20.36 3.65 16.37
C LYS A 138 -20.53 2.68 17.54
N VAL A 139 -21.63 1.92 17.55
CA VAL A 139 -21.87 0.88 18.56
C VAL A 139 -20.81 -0.22 18.48
N ALA A 140 -20.42 -0.65 17.28
CA ALA A 140 -19.38 -1.65 17.08
C ALA A 140 -18.01 -1.16 17.59
N ILE A 141 -17.64 0.09 17.29
CA ILE A 141 -16.40 0.71 17.82
C ILE A 141 -16.43 0.74 19.34
N LYS A 142 -17.57 1.13 19.95
CA LYS A 142 -17.73 1.13 21.41
C LYS A 142 -17.64 -0.28 22.00
N SER A 143 -18.22 -1.27 21.34
CA SER A 143 -18.32 -2.65 21.84
C SER A 143 -16.99 -3.41 21.81
N CYS A 144 -16.00 -2.94 21.05
CA CYS A 144 -14.66 -3.53 21.00
C CYS A 144 -13.60 -2.64 21.69
N ASP A 145 -13.99 -1.94 22.76
CA ASP A 145 -13.10 -1.08 23.55
C ASP A 145 -12.41 0.04 22.75
N GLY A 146 -13.05 0.51 21.67
CA GLY A 146 -12.53 1.60 20.84
C GLY A 146 -12.37 2.91 21.61
N ILE A 147 -13.31 3.25 22.50
CA ILE A 147 -13.22 4.49 23.29
C ILE A 147 -11.99 4.47 24.22
N PRO A 148 -11.77 3.43 25.06
CA PRO A 148 -10.52 3.29 25.82
C PRO A 148 -9.26 3.36 24.95
N ALA A 149 -9.25 2.69 23.79
CA ALA A 149 -8.10 2.68 22.88
C ALA A 149 -7.78 4.08 22.31
N LEU A 150 -8.80 4.83 21.90
CA LEU A 150 -8.65 6.21 21.42
C LEU A 150 -8.12 7.13 22.53
N ILE A 151 -8.61 6.99 23.78
CA ILE A 151 -8.09 7.75 24.93
C ILE A 151 -6.63 7.41 25.21
N ARG A 152 -6.24 6.13 25.17
CA ARG A 152 -4.83 5.72 25.30
C ARG A 152 -3.97 6.34 24.20
N LEU A 153 -4.45 6.33 22.95
CA LEU A 153 -3.76 6.95 21.83
C LEU A 153 -3.56 8.46 22.04
N LEU A 154 -4.60 9.17 22.49
CA LEU A 154 -4.55 10.60 22.77
C LEU A 154 -3.51 10.97 23.84
N ARG A 155 -3.32 10.10 24.84
CA ARG A 155 -2.34 10.31 25.92
C ARG A 155 -0.90 10.07 25.49
N LYS A 156 -0.65 9.19 24.52
CA LYS A 156 0.70 8.82 24.07
C LYS A 156 1.18 9.57 22.83
N THR A 157 0.28 10.15 22.04
CA THR A 157 0.62 10.82 20.78
C THR A 157 0.81 12.33 20.95
N ASN A 158 1.86 12.87 20.33
CA ASN A 158 2.09 14.31 20.16
C ASN A 158 1.61 14.81 18.78
N ASP A 159 1.03 13.93 17.98
CA ASP A 159 0.56 14.24 16.63
C ASP A 159 -0.77 14.99 16.68
N MET A 160 -0.76 16.25 16.23
CA MET A 160 -1.96 17.09 16.19
C MET A 160 -3.06 16.52 15.31
N GLU A 161 -2.72 15.90 14.17
CA GLU A 161 -3.70 15.30 13.27
C GLU A 161 -4.42 14.15 13.98
N VAL A 162 -3.69 13.26 14.67
CA VAL A 162 -4.31 12.16 15.43
C VAL A 162 -5.21 12.68 16.55
N ARG A 163 -4.80 13.76 17.22
CA ARG A 163 -5.60 14.38 18.28
C ARG A 163 -6.92 14.93 17.73
N GLU A 164 -6.87 15.65 16.61
CA GLU A 164 -8.04 16.18 15.91
C GLU A 164 -8.97 15.05 15.44
N LEU A 165 -8.41 13.99 14.85
CA LEU A 165 -9.16 12.82 14.40
C LEU A 165 -9.95 12.17 15.55
N ILE A 166 -9.32 12.01 16.72
CA ILE A 166 -9.95 11.42 17.90
C ILE A 166 -11.08 12.32 18.42
N THR A 167 -10.83 13.62 18.52
CA THR A 167 -11.86 14.57 19.00
C THR A 167 -13.08 14.63 18.08
N GLY A 168 -12.93 14.33 16.79
CA GLY A 168 -14.05 14.26 15.85
C GLY A 168 -14.87 12.95 15.93
N MET A 169 -14.43 11.95 16.69
CA MET A 169 -15.11 10.66 16.83
C MET A 169 -15.90 10.48 18.13
N ILE A 170 -15.48 11.16 19.20
CA ILE A 170 -16.10 11.15 20.53
C ILE A 170 -17.26 12.15 20.60
#